data_AF-A0A3N1STR1-F1
#
_entry.id   AF-A0A3N1STR1-F1
#
_cell.length_a   1.000
_cell.length_b   1.000
_cell.length_c   1.000
_cell.angle_alpha   90.00
_cell.angle_beta   90.00
_cell.angle_gamma   90.00
#
_symmetry.space_group_name_H-M   'P 1'
#
loop_
_entity.id
_entity.type
_entity.pdbx_description
1 polymer ?
#
loop_
_entity_poly.entity_id
_entity_poly.type
_entity_poly.pdbx_seq_one_letter_code
_entity_poly.pdbx_strand_id
1 'polypeptide(L)'
;MPAGHAYGRHPSAGSVIEQVANVSALRPWSPGRGLSLSLSRSEGMPMPTEVALLESRALRVEQMGRVDALDKVKSLAMLPDGIHVRTEDVARYFEVSTEVVKKVIQRHRAEMEENGLRLLRGSDLRVFNRDMMSLLGEGQGESYPQAPAQLTLFTRRTVLNVAMLLRDSDIARCVRTYLLDAEHDLRAGYASLEHRVTRVESCLSGVGSALQELGPVLNRMSLRLDSLDRRLEVTQQVIGSMSVRLGGVSQDIVGLDGRMDGFARNLKDLNRRNRSR
;
A
#
# COMPACT_ATOMS: atom_id res chain seq x y z
N MET A 1 -2.76 -10.96 56.37
CA MET A 1 -1.58 -10.29 55.78
C MET A 1 -0.33 -10.96 56.36
N PRO A 2 0.64 -11.46 55.58
CA PRO A 2 0.75 -11.66 54.12
C PRO A 2 0.60 -13.16 53.73
N ALA A 3 -0.12 -13.54 52.66
CA ALA A 3 0.23 -13.53 51.22
C ALA A 3 1.16 -14.68 50.78
N GLY A 4 0.59 -15.87 50.61
CA GLY A 4 1.22 -16.99 49.92
C GLY A 4 1.32 -16.73 48.43
N HIS A 5 2.54 -16.71 47.91
CA HIS A 5 2.81 -16.58 46.48
C HIS A 5 2.87 -17.95 45.82
N ALA A 6 2.07 -18.08 44.75
CA ALA A 6 1.98 -19.23 43.88
C ALA A 6 3.30 -19.51 43.16
N TYR A 7 3.72 -20.77 43.17
CA TYR A 7 4.75 -21.29 42.28
C TYR A 7 4.19 -21.31 40.84
N GLY A 8 4.55 -20.29 40.06
CA GLY A 8 4.41 -20.32 38.61
C GLY A 8 5.42 -21.30 38.01
N ARG A 9 4.92 -22.34 37.32
CA ARG A 9 5.73 -23.20 36.45
C ARG A 9 6.40 -22.33 35.38
N HIS A 10 7.73 -22.29 35.39
CA HIS A 10 8.49 -21.89 34.21
C HIS A 10 8.26 -22.91 33.09
N PRO A 11 7.96 -22.49 31.86
CA PRO A 11 7.98 -23.38 30.71
C PRO A 11 9.45 -23.78 30.43
N SER A 12 9.64 -25.07 30.20
CA SER A 12 10.93 -25.68 29.86
C SER A 12 11.48 -25.07 28.56
N ALA A 13 12.82 -24.98 28.50
CA ALA A 13 13.61 -24.46 27.39
C ALA A 13 13.45 -25.21 26.05
N GLY A 14 12.52 -26.16 25.94
CA GLY A 14 12.23 -26.93 24.72
C GLY A 14 11.35 -26.21 23.70
N SER A 15 10.70 -25.08 24.04
CA SER A 15 9.75 -24.42 23.14
C SER A 15 10.36 -23.39 22.17
N VAL A 16 11.63 -22.99 22.37
CA VAL A 16 12.24 -21.93 21.53
C VAL A 16 12.81 -22.50 20.22
N ILE A 17 13.17 -23.79 20.18
CA ILE A 17 13.70 -24.44 18.99
C ILE A 17 12.59 -24.78 17.98
N GLU A 18 11.36 -25.03 18.44
CA GLU A 18 10.22 -25.31 17.56
C GLU A 18 9.66 -24.07 16.82
N GLN A 19 9.99 -22.84 17.25
CA GLN A 19 9.55 -21.62 16.57
C GLN A 19 10.45 -21.18 15.41
N VAL A 20 11.65 -21.74 15.26
CA VAL A 20 12.56 -21.43 14.13
C VAL A 20 12.32 -22.37 12.94
N ALA A 21 11.60 -23.48 13.13
CA ALA A 21 11.30 -24.45 12.07
C ALA A 21 10.28 -23.97 11.03
N ASN A 22 9.63 -22.82 11.22
CA ASN A 22 8.57 -22.34 10.33
C ASN A 22 9.01 -21.28 9.30
N VAL A 23 10.32 -21.04 9.13
CA VAL A 23 10.84 -20.20 8.03
C VAL A 23 11.03 -21.03 6.75
N SER A 24 11.23 -22.34 6.88
CA SER A 24 11.38 -23.27 5.75
C SER A 24 10.06 -23.62 5.04
N ALA A 25 8.91 -23.24 5.61
CA ALA A 25 7.58 -23.45 5.02
C ALA A 25 7.09 -22.24 4.20
N LEU A 26 7.82 -21.12 4.21
CA LEU A 26 7.60 -20.06 3.24
C LEU A 26 8.16 -20.54 1.90
N ARG A 27 7.24 -21.02 1.05
CA ARG A 27 7.49 -21.28 -0.36
C ARG A 27 8.41 -20.18 -0.91
N PRO A 28 9.45 -20.51 -1.70
CA PRO A 28 10.19 -19.49 -2.41
C PRO A 28 9.16 -18.64 -3.15
N TRP A 29 9.14 -17.33 -2.83
CA TRP A 29 8.33 -16.37 -3.55
C TRP A 29 8.68 -16.55 -5.02
N SER A 30 7.77 -17.21 -5.74
CA SER A 30 7.91 -17.42 -7.17
C SER A 30 7.71 -16.03 -7.77
N PRO A 31 8.69 -15.44 -8.47
CA PRO A 31 8.39 -14.30 -9.29
C PRO A 31 7.33 -14.79 -10.26
N GLY A 32 6.10 -14.29 -10.09
CA GLY A 32 5.03 -14.59 -11.02
C GLY A 32 5.60 -14.35 -12.40
N ARG A 33 5.54 -15.38 -13.25
CA ARG A 33 5.93 -15.34 -14.65
C ARG A 33 5.56 -13.98 -15.19
N GLY A 34 6.56 -13.10 -15.30
CA GLY A 34 6.46 -11.88 -16.05
C GLY A 34 6.05 -12.36 -17.42
N LEU A 35 4.80 -12.07 -17.78
CA LEU A 35 4.42 -12.03 -19.17
C LEU A 35 5.45 -11.11 -19.80
N SER A 36 6.41 -11.70 -20.49
CA SER A 36 7.27 -11.01 -21.42
C SER A 36 6.36 -10.55 -22.57
N LEU A 37 5.52 -9.56 -22.28
CA LEU A 37 5.10 -8.61 -23.26
C LEU A 37 6.41 -7.90 -23.60
N SER A 38 7.07 -8.40 -24.64
CA SER A 38 8.02 -7.65 -25.41
C SER A 38 7.27 -6.44 -25.97
N LEU A 39 7.01 -5.46 -25.10
CA LEU A 39 6.77 -4.10 -25.51
C LEU A 39 8.15 -3.61 -25.90
N SER A 40 8.47 -3.91 -27.16
CA SER A 40 9.47 -3.22 -27.93
C SER A 40 9.40 -1.74 -27.53
N ARG A 41 10.46 -1.33 -26.84
CA ARG A 41 10.80 0.05 -26.53
C ARG A 41 10.68 0.83 -27.84
N SER A 42 9.54 1.47 -28.05
CA SER A 42 9.36 2.46 -29.10
C SER A 42 10.09 3.71 -28.64
N GLU A 43 11.40 3.69 -28.84
CA GLU A 43 12.20 4.90 -28.99
C GLU A 43 11.46 5.88 -29.90
N GLY A 44 11.08 7.03 -29.35
CA GLY A 44 10.66 8.19 -30.14
C GLY A 44 9.26 8.15 -30.74
N MET A 45 8.23 7.73 -29.99
CA MET A 45 6.87 8.14 -30.36
C MET A 45 6.75 9.65 -30.09
N PRO A 46 6.56 10.51 -31.09
CA PRO A 46 6.24 11.91 -30.85
C PRO A 46 4.99 11.93 -29.97
N MET A 47 4.98 12.83 -28.98
CA MET A 47 3.80 13.10 -28.16
C MET A 47 2.56 13.07 -29.06
N PRO A 48 1.47 12.35 -28.70
CA PRO A 48 0.24 12.47 -29.45
C PRO A 48 -0.11 13.95 -29.44
N THR A 49 0.14 14.61 -30.56
CA THR A 49 -0.14 16.02 -30.69
C THR A 49 -1.64 16.19 -30.53
N GLU A 50 -2.11 17.36 -30.17
CA GLU A 50 -3.55 17.62 -30.05
C GLU A 50 -4.37 17.19 -31.29
N VAL A 51 -3.70 17.06 -32.43
CA VAL A 51 -4.20 16.49 -33.69
C VAL A 51 -4.67 15.04 -33.54
N ALA A 52 -4.02 14.23 -32.69
CA ALA A 52 -4.41 12.85 -32.43
C ALA A 52 -5.84 12.74 -31.86
N LEU A 53 -6.26 13.71 -31.03
CA LEU A 53 -7.64 13.79 -30.53
C LEU A 53 -8.64 14.16 -31.63
N LEU A 54 -8.22 14.90 -32.65
CA LEU A 54 -9.05 15.23 -33.82
C LEU A 54 -9.23 14.01 -34.74
N GLU A 55 -8.21 13.16 -34.85
CA GLU A 55 -8.19 12.02 -35.78
C GLU A 55 -8.78 10.74 -35.17
N SER A 56 -8.51 10.46 -33.89
CA SER A 56 -8.88 9.19 -33.26
C SER A 56 -10.07 9.34 -32.32
N ARG A 57 -11.18 8.65 -32.64
CA ARG A 57 -12.32 8.52 -31.73
C ARG A 57 -11.97 7.72 -30.47
N ALA A 58 -11.09 6.73 -30.57
CA ALA A 58 -10.73 5.89 -29.43
C ALA A 58 -10.06 6.71 -28.32
N LEU A 59 -9.14 7.61 -28.68
CA LEU A 59 -8.51 8.53 -27.73
C LEU A 59 -9.53 9.48 -27.10
N ARG A 60 -10.51 9.97 -27.87
CA ARG A 60 -11.58 10.81 -27.29
C ARG A 60 -12.39 10.04 -26.25
N VAL A 61 -12.75 8.79 -26.51
CA VAL A 61 -13.51 7.95 -25.56
C VAL A 61 -12.76 7.78 -24.24
N GLU A 62 -11.44 7.56 -24.30
CA GLU A 62 -10.59 7.44 -23.10
C GLU A 62 -10.60 8.72 -22.25
N GLN A 63 -10.61 9.90 -22.89
CA GLN A 63 -10.59 11.19 -22.19
C GLN A 63 -11.97 11.67 -21.71
N MET A 64 -13.08 11.00 -22.09
CA MET A 64 -14.45 11.45 -21.76
C MET A 64 -14.74 11.55 -20.25
N GLY A 65 -13.96 10.88 -19.40
CA GLY A 65 -14.10 10.95 -17.94
C GLY A 65 -13.61 12.27 -17.33
N ARG A 66 -12.79 13.04 -18.04
CA ARG A 66 -12.02 14.19 -17.51
C ARG A 66 -12.71 15.52 -17.78
N VAL A 67 -13.96 15.62 -17.33
CA VAL A 67 -14.81 16.83 -17.49
C VAL A 67 -14.35 18.02 -16.64
N ASP A 68 -13.44 17.79 -15.71
CA ASP A 68 -12.76 18.78 -14.87
C ASP A 68 -11.77 19.64 -15.69
N ALA A 69 -11.26 19.12 -16.81
CA ALA A 69 -10.39 19.86 -17.72
C ALA A 69 -11.04 21.16 -18.24
N LEU A 70 -12.37 21.18 -18.41
CA LEU A 70 -13.10 22.37 -18.83
C LEU A 70 -12.94 23.49 -17.79
N ASP A 71 -13.23 23.24 -16.52
CA ASP A 71 -13.20 24.27 -15.47
C ASP A 71 -11.79 24.80 -15.19
N LYS A 72 -10.76 23.98 -15.47
CA LYS A 72 -9.36 24.38 -15.32
C LYS A 72 -8.90 25.38 -16.37
N VAL A 73 -9.43 25.28 -17.59
CA VAL A 73 -9.08 26.22 -18.68
C VAL A 73 -9.94 27.47 -18.62
N LYS A 74 -11.26 27.31 -18.45
CA LYS A 74 -12.22 28.42 -18.37
C LYS A 74 -13.45 27.95 -17.60
N SER A 75 -14.04 28.81 -16.78
CA SER A 75 -15.26 28.45 -16.04
C SER A 75 -16.44 28.27 -17.01
N LEU A 76 -17.03 27.07 -17.05
CA LEU A 76 -18.19 26.78 -17.88
C LEU A 76 -19.47 27.32 -17.22
N ALA A 77 -20.12 28.28 -17.86
CA ALA A 77 -21.43 28.76 -17.43
C ALA A 77 -22.49 27.69 -17.74
N MET A 78 -23.00 27.05 -16.69
CA MET A 78 -24.06 26.04 -16.80
C MET A 78 -25.43 26.67 -16.51
N LEU A 79 -26.50 26.00 -16.96
CA LEU A 79 -27.85 26.42 -16.61
C LEU A 79 -28.07 26.26 -15.09
N PRO A 80 -29.10 26.91 -14.53
CA PRO A 80 -29.48 26.81 -13.12
C PRO A 80 -29.74 25.36 -12.63
N ASP A 81 -29.92 24.42 -13.55
CA ASP A 81 -30.03 23.00 -13.27
C ASP A 81 -28.69 22.32 -12.90
N GLY A 82 -27.55 22.98 -13.15
CA GLY A 82 -26.21 22.47 -12.86
C GLY A 82 -25.79 21.27 -13.74
N ILE A 83 -26.54 20.95 -14.79
CA ILE A 83 -26.33 19.73 -15.60
C ILE A 83 -26.22 20.07 -17.08
N HIS A 84 -27.03 21.01 -17.57
CA HIS A 84 -27.12 21.31 -18.99
C HIS A 84 -26.50 22.66 -19.34
N VAL A 85 -26.04 22.77 -20.59
CA VAL A 85 -25.51 23.99 -21.21
C VAL A 85 -26.25 24.18 -22.53
N ARG A 86 -26.58 25.42 -22.91
CA ARG A 86 -27.17 25.72 -24.22
C ARG A 86 -26.11 25.91 -25.29
N THR A 87 -26.53 25.78 -26.55
CA THR A 87 -25.65 26.02 -27.71
C THR A 87 -25.01 27.42 -27.68
N GLU A 88 -25.73 28.46 -27.24
CA GLU A 88 -25.16 29.82 -27.15
C GLU A 88 -24.04 29.89 -26.11
N ASP A 89 -24.21 29.25 -24.95
CA ASP A 89 -23.24 29.29 -23.87
C ASP A 89 -22.01 28.44 -24.21
N VAL A 90 -22.18 27.32 -24.93
CA VAL A 90 -21.05 26.55 -25.50
C VAL A 90 -20.28 27.38 -26.53
N ALA A 91 -20.97 28.09 -27.41
CA ALA A 91 -20.34 28.96 -28.42
C ALA A 91 -19.56 30.11 -27.75
N ARG A 92 -20.14 30.74 -26.71
CA ARG A 92 -19.47 31.77 -25.91
C ARG A 92 -18.27 31.23 -25.16
N TYR A 93 -18.35 30.00 -24.64
CA TYR A 93 -17.26 29.35 -23.93
C TYR A 93 -16.03 29.18 -24.85
N PHE A 94 -16.23 28.62 -26.03
CA PHE A 94 -15.14 28.36 -27.00
C PHE A 94 -14.78 29.55 -27.90
N GLU A 95 -15.46 30.69 -27.74
CA GLU A 95 -15.24 31.92 -28.53
C GLU A 95 -15.41 31.67 -30.05
N VAL A 96 -16.41 30.87 -30.40
CA VAL A 96 -16.77 30.53 -31.79
C VAL A 96 -18.21 30.91 -32.10
N SER A 97 -18.56 30.99 -33.39
CA SER A 97 -19.95 31.21 -33.77
C SER A 97 -20.82 29.98 -33.50
N THR A 98 -22.11 30.20 -33.23
CA THR A 98 -23.08 29.11 -32.99
C THR A 98 -23.22 28.18 -34.20
N GLU A 99 -22.91 28.67 -35.41
CA GLU A 99 -22.87 27.86 -36.63
C GLU A 99 -21.76 26.82 -36.63
N VAL A 100 -20.57 27.16 -36.12
CA VAL A 100 -19.44 26.23 -36.02
C VAL A 100 -19.82 25.07 -35.11
N VAL A 101 -20.41 25.37 -33.95
CA VAL A 101 -20.89 24.36 -33.00
C VAL A 101 -21.96 23.46 -33.65
N LYS A 102 -22.93 24.04 -34.37
CA LYS A 102 -23.93 23.27 -35.12
C LYS A 102 -23.31 22.36 -36.18
N LYS A 103 -22.30 22.82 -36.92
CA LYS A 103 -21.59 22.02 -37.93
C LYS A 103 -20.83 20.86 -37.30
N VAL A 104 -20.19 21.05 -36.14
CA VAL A 104 -19.52 19.97 -35.41
C VAL A 104 -20.53 18.90 -34.98
N ILE A 105 -21.66 19.31 -34.42
CA ILE A 105 -22.74 18.40 -34.02
C ILE A 105 -23.27 17.62 -35.22
N GLN A 106 -23.49 18.29 -36.36
CA GLN A 106 -23.99 17.64 -37.56
C GLN A 106 -23.02 16.57 -38.06
N ARG A 107 -21.71 16.83 -38.03
CA ARG A 107 -20.67 15.88 -38.47
C ARG A 107 -20.45 14.72 -37.49
N HIS A 108 -20.65 14.94 -36.20
CA HIS A 108 -20.33 13.98 -35.14
C HIS A 108 -21.53 13.62 -34.27
N ARG A 109 -22.73 13.60 -34.87
CA ARG A 109 -24.00 13.49 -34.14
C ARG A 109 -24.10 12.24 -33.26
N ALA A 110 -23.74 11.08 -33.80
CA ALA A 110 -23.81 9.82 -33.07
C ALA A 110 -22.92 9.83 -31.81
N GLU A 111 -21.72 10.39 -31.91
CA GLU A 111 -20.78 10.50 -30.79
C GLU A 111 -21.28 11.51 -29.74
N MET A 112 -21.92 12.59 -30.18
CA MET A 112 -22.48 13.59 -29.28
C MET A 112 -23.70 13.05 -28.51
N GLU A 113 -24.61 12.35 -29.20
CA GLU A 113 -25.81 11.74 -28.60
C GLU A 113 -25.44 10.67 -27.57
N GLU A 114 -24.46 9.82 -27.87
CA GLU A 114 -23.88 8.84 -26.92
C GLU A 114 -23.33 9.53 -25.67
N ASN A 115 -22.75 10.72 -25.83
CA ASN A 115 -22.19 11.52 -24.74
C ASN A 115 -23.20 12.48 -24.10
N GLY A 116 -24.51 12.25 -24.30
CA GLY A 116 -25.56 12.94 -23.58
C GLY A 116 -26.09 14.21 -24.24
N LEU A 117 -25.80 14.45 -25.52
CA LEU A 117 -26.48 15.51 -26.30
C LEU A 117 -27.97 15.18 -26.39
N ARG A 118 -28.83 16.11 -25.98
CA ARG A 118 -30.29 15.96 -26.14
C ARG A 118 -30.85 17.10 -26.96
N LEU A 119 -31.67 16.75 -27.96
CA LEU A 119 -32.44 17.71 -28.74
C LEU A 119 -33.89 17.69 -28.26
N LEU A 120 -34.32 18.77 -27.61
CA LEU A 120 -35.70 18.93 -27.17
C LEU A 120 -36.52 19.65 -28.24
N ARG A 121 -37.72 19.12 -28.53
CA ARG A 121 -38.68 19.69 -29.49
C ARG A 121 -40.10 19.61 -28.92
N GLY A 122 -40.95 20.57 -29.30
CA GLY A 122 -42.39 20.50 -29.04
C GLY A 122 -42.77 20.45 -27.56
N SER A 123 -43.45 19.38 -27.15
CA SER A 123 -43.95 19.16 -25.78
C SER A 123 -42.84 19.13 -24.74
N ASP A 124 -41.74 18.43 -25.04
CA ASP A 124 -40.65 18.22 -24.08
C ASP A 124 -39.91 19.52 -23.79
N LEU A 125 -39.85 20.41 -24.78
CA LEU A 125 -39.31 21.75 -24.60
C LEU A 125 -40.18 22.62 -23.69
N ARG A 126 -41.51 22.50 -23.81
CA ARG A 126 -42.45 23.25 -22.95
C ARG A 126 -42.35 22.78 -21.49
N VAL A 127 -42.20 21.48 -21.27
CA VAL A 127 -41.98 20.89 -19.94
C VAL A 127 -40.66 21.40 -19.36
N PHE A 128 -39.55 21.24 -20.10
CA PHE A 128 -38.24 21.70 -19.66
C PHE A 128 -38.19 23.20 -19.35
N ASN A 129 -38.82 24.03 -20.19
CA ASN A 129 -38.88 25.47 -19.96
C ASN A 129 -39.68 25.83 -18.70
N ARG A 130 -40.82 25.18 -18.47
CA ARG A 130 -41.59 25.36 -17.23
C ARG A 130 -40.78 24.96 -15.99
N ASP A 131 -40.07 23.83 -16.06
CA ASP A 131 -39.24 23.35 -14.96
C ASP A 131 -38.07 24.32 -14.71
N MET A 132 -37.46 24.85 -15.78
CA MET A 132 -36.41 25.87 -15.70
C MET A 132 -36.92 27.19 -15.10
N MET A 133 -38.10 27.67 -15.52
CA MET A 133 -38.72 28.87 -14.94
C MET A 133 -39.10 28.68 -13.47
N SER A 134 -39.42 27.45 -13.06
CA SER A 134 -39.69 27.12 -11.65
C SER A 134 -38.42 27.14 -10.80
N LEU A 135 -37.27 26.74 -11.37
CA LEU A 135 -35.96 26.81 -10.70
C LEU A 135 -35.41 28.24 -10.59
N LEU A 136 -35.82 29.14 -11.50
CA LEU A 136 -35.38 30.54 -11.58
C LEU A 136 -36.17 31.53 -10.71
N GLY A 137 -37.07 31.04 -9.85
CA GLY A 137 -38.07 31.81 -9.07
C GLY A 137 -37.72 33.26 -8.72
N GLU A 138 -38.61 34.17 -9.14
CA GLU A 138 -38.84 35.58 -8.75
C GLU A 138 -37.67 36.61 -8.75
N GLY A 139 -36.41 36.21 -8.92
CA GLY A 139 -35.28 37.09 -8.60
C GLY A 139 -34.42 37.65 -9.74
N GLN A 140 -34.42 37.06 -10.94
CA GLN A 140 -33.55 37.52 -12.03
C GLN A 140 -34.29 37.54 -13.37
N GLY A 141 -34.91 38.69 -13.64
CA GLY A 141 -35.52 39.05 -14.92
C GLY A 141 -34.50 39.36 -16.02
N GLU A 142 -33.50 38.50 -16.24
CA GLU A 142 -32.80 38.52 -17.53
C GLU A 142 -33.68 37.78 -18.52
N SER A 143 -34.24 38.55 -19.46
CA SER A 143 -35.19 38.13 -20.47
C SER A 143 -34.87 36.73 -21.01
N TYR A 144 -35.67 35.73 -20.63
CA TYR A 144 -35.66 34.43 -21.28
C TYR A 144 -36.07 34.68 -22.74
N PRO A 145 -35.14 34.62 -23.73
CA PRO A 145 -35.49 34.95 -25.09
C PRO A 145 -36.48 33.88 -25.56
N GLN A 146 -37.54 34.34 -26.21
CA GLN A 146 -38.65 33.57 -26.78
C GLN A 146 -38.29 32.11 -27.07
N ALA A 147 -39.06 31.19 -26.45
CA ALA A 147 -38.84 29.76 -26.54
C ALA A 147 -38.54 29.33 -27.99
N PRO A 148 -37.27 28.96 -28.31
CA PRO A 148 -36.93 28.58 -29.67
C PRO A 148 -37.72 27.33 -30.03
N ALA A 149 -38.06 27.12 -31.31
CA ALA A 149 -38.82 25.92 -31.71
C ALA A 149 -38.09 24.59 -31.39
N GLN A 150 -36.78 24.66 -31.14
CA GLN A 150 -35.89 23.53 -30.87
C GLN A 150 -34.78 23.98 -29.92
N LEU A 151 -34.48 23.21 -28.87
CA LEU A 151 -33.40 23.49 -27.92
C LEU A 151 -32.44 22.30 -27.86
N THR A 152 -31.15 22.58 -28.03
CA THR A 152 -30.09 21.58 -27.87
C THR A 152 -29.42 21.76 -26.52
N LEU A 153 -29.46 20.70 -25.70
CA LEU A 153 -28.85 20.64 -24.39
C LEU A 153 -27.56 19.82 -24.45
N PHE A 154 -26.50 20.38 -23.90
CA PHE A 154 -25.18 19.75 -23.79
C PHE A 154 -24.93 19.42 -22.32
N THR A 155 -24.43 18.23 -22.05
CA THR A 155 -23.85 17.92 -20.74
C THR A 155 -22.37 18.31 -20.73
N ARG A 156 -21.73 18.35 -19.56
CA ARG A 156 -20.27 18.59 -19.45
C ARG A 156 -19.45 17.64 -20.33
N ARG A 157 -19.86 16.37 -20.42
CA ARG A 157 -19.24 15.37 -21.31
C ARG A 157 -19.39 15.76 -22.78
N THR A 158 -20.56 16.25 -23.17
CA THR A 158 -20.81 16.70 -24.54
C THR A 158 -19.96 17.93 -24.88
N VAL A 159 -19.84 18.90 -23.97
CA VAL A 159 -18.99 20.10 -24.14
C VAL A 159 -17.51 19.71 -24.28
N LEU A 160 -17.04 18.76 -23.47
CA LEU A 160 -15.67 18.23 -23.58
C LEU A 160 -15.44 17.60 -24.96
N ASN A 161 -16.41 16.82 -25.45
CA ASN A 161 -16.31 16.23 -26.79
C ASN A 161 -16.27 17.31 -27.89
N VAL A 162 -17.05 18.40 -27.75
CA VAL A 162 -16.95 19.57 -28.64
C VAL A 162 -15.54 20.17 -28.60
N ALA A 163 -14.92 20.32 -27.41
CA ALA A 163 -13.53 20.80 -27.29
C ALA A 163 -12.53 19.90 -28.05
N MET A 164 -12.70 18.58 -27.95
CA MET A 164 -11.82 17.63 -28.61
C MET A 164 -11.96 17.64 -30.15
N LEU A 165 -13.09 18.11 -30.69
CA LEU A 165 -13.37 18.16 -32.14
C LEU A 165 -13.18 19.55 -32.78
N LEU A 166 -13.18 20.63 -31.99
CA LEU A 166 -13.09 22.01 -32.48
C LEU A 166 -11.64 22.40 -32.87
N ARG A 167 -11.36 22.51 -34.17
CA ARG A 167 -10.00 22.83 -34.66
C ARG A 167 -9.59 24.28 -34.41
N ASP A 168 -10.52 25.21 -34.60
CA ASP A 168 -10.22 26.63 -34.78
C ASP A 168 -10.47 27.49 -33.52
N SER A 169 -10.62 26.86 -32.35
CA SER A 169 -10.78 27.57 -31.07
C SER A 169 -9.52 27.44 -30.23
N ASP A 170 -8.96 28.56 -29.78
CA ASP A 170 -7.79 28.58 -28.91
C ASP A 170 -8.10 27.96 -27.54
N ILE A 171 -9.31 28.16 -27.03
CA ILE A 171 -9.76 27.54 -25.78
C ILE A 171 -9.87 26.02 -25.95
N ALA A 172 -10.42 25.56 -27.09
CA ALA A 172 -10.46 24.13 -27.39
C ALA A 172 -9.05 23.54 -27.55
N ARG A 173 -8.10 24.30 -28.12
CA ARG A 173 -6.68 23.95 -28.18
C ARG A 173 -6.12 23.73 -26.77
N CYS A 174 -6.24 24.73 -25.90
CA CYS A 174 -5.79 24.64 -24.51
C CYS A 174 -6.40 23.46 -23.73
N VAL A 175 -7.70 23.17 -23.93
CA VAL A 175 -8.34 22.00 -23.30
C VAL A 175 -7.70 20.70 -23.77
N ARG A 176 -7.42 20.54 -25.07
CA ARG A 176 -6.72 19.35 -25.58
C ARG A 176 -5.30 19.25 -25.05
N THR A 177 -4.55 20.36 -25.03
CA THR A 177 -3.19 20.40 -24.46
C THR A 177 -3.22 19.94 -23.00
N TYR A 178 -4.11 20.53 -22.19
CA TYR A 178 -4.22 20.19 -20.77
C TYR A 178 -4.59 18.72 -20.54
N LEU A 179 -5.50 18.16 -21.34
CA LEU A 179 -5.83 16.73 -21.26
C LEU A 179 -4.58 15.88 -21.47
N LEU A 180 -3.81 16.17 -22.52
CA LEU A 180 -2.62 15.39 -22.88
C LEU A 180 -1.45 15.62 -21.90
N ASP A 181 -1.25 16.84 -21.43
CA ASP A 181 -0.19 17.19 -20.48
C ASP A 181 -0.43 16.55 -19.11
N ALA A 182 -1.64 16.69 -18.55
CA ALA A 182 -1.94 16.07 -17.27
C ALA A 182 -1.96 14.52 -17.36
N GLU A 183 -2.22 13.95 -18.54
CA GLU A 183 -2.00 12.52 -18.76
C GLU A 183 -0.51 12.15 -18.78
N HIS A 184 0.33 12.99 -19.39
CA HIS A 184 1.77 12.84 -19.39
C HIS A 184 2.35 12.90 -17.98
N ASP A 185 1.94 13.88 -17.17
CA ASP A 185 2.39 14.03 -15.78
C ASP A 185 2.02 12.80 -14.93
N LEU A 186 0.82 12.26 -15.12
CA LEU A 186 0.41 11.03 -14.46
C LEU A 186 1.28 9.84 -14.89
N ARG A 187 1.54 9.68 -16.19
CA ARG A 187 2.43 8.62 -16.69
C ARG A 187 3.85 8.74 -16.14
N ALA A 188 4.40 9.96 -16.11
CA ALA A 188 5.71 10.23 -15.53
C ALA A 188 5.74 9.88 -14.03
N GLY A 189 4.66 10.22 -13.31
CA GLY A 189 4.47 9.84 -11.91
C GLY A 189 4.45 8.32 -11.70
N TYR A 190 3.71 7.59 -12.52
CA TYR A 190 3.68 6.11 -12.47
C TYR A 190 5.05 5.49 -12.76
N ALA A 191 5.75 5.98 -13.79
CA ALA A 191 7.10 5.50 -14.11
C ALA A 191 8.07 5.75 -12.94
N SER A 192 8.00 6.92 -12.29
CA SER A 192 8.80 7.23 -11.09
C SER A 192 8.47 6.27 -9.94
N LEU A 193 7.19 5.98 -9.73
CA LEU A 193 6.75 5.04 -8.70
C LEU A 193 7.26 3.63 -8.96
N GLU A 194 7.18 3.15 -10.21
CA GLU A 194 7.71 1.85 -10.62
C GLU A 194 9.21 1.74 -10.32
N HIS A 195 10.01 2.75 -10.68
CA HIS A 195 11.45 2.77 -10.37
C HIS A 195 11.71 2.72 -8.85
N ARG A 196 10.88 3.37 -8.04
CA ARG A 196 10.99 3.31 -6.58
C ARG A 196 10.67 1.92 -6.06
N VAL A 197 9.64 1.27 -6.59
CA VAL A 197 9.27 -0.11 -6.23
C VAL A 197 10.39 -1.07 -6.60
N THR A 198 10.92 -1.02 -7.83
CA THR A 198 12.04 -1.88 -8.26
C THR A 198 13.28 -1.70 -7.37
N ARG A 199 13.56 -0.46 -6.93
CA ARG A 199 14.66 -0.20 -5.98
C ARG A 199 14.41 -0.88 -4.63
N VAL A 200 13.19 -0.77 -4.11
CA VAL A 200 12.81 -1.42 -2.84
C VAL A 200 12.89 -2.94 -2.97
N GLU A 201 12.40 -3.52 -4.07
CA GLU A 201 12.48 -4.96 -4.33
C GLU A 201 13.93 -5.46 -4.36
N SER A 202 14.83 -4.72 -5.03
CA SER A 202 16.25 -5.04 -5.04
C SER A 202 16.88 -4.98 -3.65
N CYS A 203 16.56 -3.95 -2.85
CA CYS A 203 17.01 -3.86 -1.46
C CYS A 203 16.50 -5.04 -0.62
N LEU A 204 15.22 -5.40 -0.74
CA LEU A 204 14.61 -6.51 -0.01
C LEU A 204 15.22 -7.85 -0.40
N SER A 205 15.57 -8.04 -1.68
CA SER A 205 16.31 -9.23 -2.13
C SER A 205 17.66 -9.36 -1.43
N GLY A 206 18.41 -8.26 -1.29
CA GLY A 206 19.68 -8.24 -0.55
C GLY A 206 19.51 -8.50 0.96
N VAL A 207 18.43 -8.02 1.57
CA VAL A 207 18.10 -8.37 2.96
C VAL A 207 17.77 -9.86 3.07
N GLY A 208 17.01 -10.40 2.12
CA GLY A 208 16.65 -11.82 2.08
C GLY A 208 17.88 -12.73 2.03
N SER A 209 18.87 -12.42 1.20
CA SER A 209 20.12 -13.19 1.13
C SER A 209 20.92 -13.11 2.44
N ALA A 210 21.03 -11.91 3.04
CA ALA A 210 21.72 -11.74 4.32
C ALA A 210 21.06 -12.57 5.45
N LEU A 211 19.73 -12.59 5.51
CA LEU A 211 18.99 -13.41 6.48
C LEU A 211 19.18 -14.91 6.23
N GLN A 212 19.28 -15.33 4.96
CA GLN A 212 19.53 -16.73 4.61
C GLN A 212 20.90 -17.21 5.07
N GLU A 213 21.91 -16.34 5.09
CA GLU A 213 23.25 -16.64 5.61
C GLU A 213 23.29 -16.80 7.14
N LEU A 214 22.36 -16.18 7.86
CA LEU A 214 22.28 -16.31 9.32
C LEU A 214 21.78 -17.69 9.78
N GLY A 215 20.92 -18.35 9.00
CA GLY A 215 20.37 -19.67 9.34
C GLY A 215 21.44 -20.72 9.69
N PRO A 216 22.44 -20.94 8.82
CA PRO A 216 23.55 -21.86 9.09
C PRO A 216 24.43 -21.45 10.28
N VAL A 217 24.57 -20.15 10.56
CA VAL A 217 25.33 -19.67 11.73
C VAL A 217 24.58 -20.02 13.02
N LEU A 218 23.27 -19.75 13.06
CA LEU A 218 22.42 -20.08 14.20
C LEU A 218 22.39 -21.58 14.46
N ASN A 219 22.29 -22.40 13.41
CA ASN A 219 22.31 -23.86 13.57
C ASN A 219 23.64 -24.37 14.15
N ARG A 220 24.78 -23.85 13.67
CA ARG A 220 26.10 -24.16 14.24
C ARG A 220 26.22 -23.74 15.70
N MET A 221 25.67 -22.59 16.05
CA MET A 221 25.67 -22.09 17.42
C MET A 221 24.81 -22.96 18.33
N SER A 222 23.63 -23.40 17.87
CA SER A 222 22.76 -24.33 18.60
C SER A 222 23.48 -25.65 18.90
N LEU A 223 24.09 -26.28 17.89
CA LEU A 223 24.83 -27.53 18.08
C LEU A 223 26.00 -27.38 19.06
N ARG A 224 26.65 -26.21 19.06
CA ARG A 224 27.75 -25.91 19.98
C ARG A 224 27.24 -25.72 21.42
N LEU A 225 26.08 -25.08 21.59
CA LEU A 225 25.43 -24.94 22.89
C LEU A 225 25.00 -26.31 23.44
N ASP A 226 24.37 -27.17 22.62
CA ASP A 226 24.00 -28.53 23.03
C ASP A 226 25.22 -29.36 23.50
N SER A 227 26.36 -29.20 22.81
CA SER A 227 27.60 -29.85 23.22
C SER A 227 28.14 -29.30 24.53
N LEU A 228 28.03 -28.00 24.77
CA LEU A 228 28.43 -27.37 26.03
C LEU A 228 27.54 -27.82 27.17
N ASP A 229 26.22 -27.88 26.98
CA ASP A 229 25.27 -28.34 28.00
C ASP A 229 25.57 -29.76 28.45
N ARG A 230 25.82 -30.69 27.51
CA ARG A 230 26.23 -32.06 27.85
C ARG A 230 27.54 -32.12 28.62
N ARG A 231 28.52 -31.26 28.28
CA ARG A 231 29.80 -31.20 29.02
C ARG A 231 29.58 -30.67 30.44
N LEU A 232 28.70 -29.68 30.61
CA LEU A 232 28.35 -29.13 31.92
C LEU A 232 27.69 -30.19 32.80
N GLU A 233 26.74 -30.97 32.27
CA GLU A 233 26.11 -32.08 33.02
C GLU A 233 27.15 -33.09 33.55
N VAL A 234 28.10 -33.50 32.71
CA VAL A 234 29.19 -34.41 33.12
C VAL A 234 30.04 -33.79 34.22
N THR A 235 30.41 -32.50 34.09
CA THR A 235 31.19 -31.83 35.15
C THR A 235 30.40 -31.73 36.46
N GLN A 236 29.09 -31.46 36.40
CA GLN A 236 28.23 -31.38 37.58
C GLN A 236 28.10 -32.76 38.25
N GLN A 237 28.03 -33.84 37.48
CA GLN A 237 28.05 -35.20 38.00
C GLN A 237 29.36 -35.54 38.72
N VAL A 238 30.50 -35.19 38.13
CA VAL A 238 31.81 -35.40 38.75
C VAL A 238 31.93 -34.61 40.05
N ILE A 239 31.55 -33.33 40.04
CA ILE A 239 31.54 -32.48 41.24
C ILE A 239 30.64 -33.07 42.33
N GLY A 240 29.45 -33.57 41.97
CA GLY A 240 28.56 -34.26 42.90
C GLY A 240 29.23 -35.47 43.54
N SER A 241 29.91 -36.31 42.75
CA SER A 241 30.64 -37.47 43.25
C SER A 241 31.81 -37.09 44.18
N MET A 242 32.52 -36.01 43.86
CA MET A 242 33.59 -35.46 44.70
C MET A 242 33.04 -34.93 46.02
N SER A 243 31.91 -34.22 45.98
CA SER A 243 31.23 -33.70 47.16
C SER A 243 30.86 -34.83 48.14
N VAL A 244 30.30 -35.94 47.64
CA VAL A 244 29.97 -37.12 48.46
C VAL A 244 31.22 -37.74 49.10
N ARG A 245 32.30 -37.92 48.32
CA ARG A 245 33.57 -38.48 48.84
C ARG A 245 34.21 -37.58 49.90
N LEU A 246 34.23 -36.27 49.66
CA LEU A 246 34.73 -35.30 50.63
C LEU A 246 33.90 -35.30 51.92
N GLY A 247 32.57 -35.48 51.81
CA GLY A 247 31.69 -35.70 52.95
C GLY A 247 32.09 -36.94 53.77
N GLY A 248 32.36 -38.07 53.10
CA GLY A 248 32.86 -39.28 53.74
C GLY A 248 34.21 -39.09 54.44
N VAL A 249 35.19 -38.48 53.75
CA VAL A 249 36.51 -38.17 54.33
C VAL A 249 36.38 -37.24 55.54
N SER A 250 35.50 -36.23 55.47
CA SER A 250 35.21 -35.35 56.60
C SER A 250 34.67 -36.13 57.81
N GLN A 251 33.75 -37.07 57.58
CA GLN A 251 33.20 -37.93 58.64
C GLN A 251 34.25 -38.88 59.24
N ASP A 252 35.13 -39.45 58.41
CA ASP A 252 36.24 -40.29 58.87
C ASP A 252 37.23 -39.51 59.74
N ILE A 253 37.55 -38.27 59.36
CA ILE A 253 38.40 -37.36 60.15
C ILE A 253 37.76 -37.09 61.53
N VAL A 254 36.46 -36.78 61.57
CA VAL A 254 35.73 -36.59 62.84
C VAL A 254 35.74 -37.87 63.68
N GLY A 255 35.60 -39.04 63.06
CA GLY A 255 35.69 -40.32 63.75
C GLY A 255 37.09 -40.59 64.33
N LEU A 256 38.14 -40.22 63.60
CA LEU A 256 39.53 -40.36 64.05
C LEU A 256 39.83 -39.44 65.23
N ASP A 257 39.35 -38.20 65.20
CA ASP A 257 39.45 -37.25 66.30
C ASP A 257 38.79 -37.80 67.57
N GLY A 258 37.57 -38.34 67.45
CA GLY A 258 36.89 -38.99 68.57
C GLY A 258 37.62 -40.22 69.15
N ARG A 259 38.30 -41.02 68.31
CA ARG A 259 39.16 -42.13 68.78
C ARG A 259 40.40 -41.62 69.49
N MET A 260 41.05 -40.57 68.97
CA MET A 260 42.19 -39.92 69.61
C MET A 260 41.82 -39.38 70.99
N ASP A 261 40.66 -38.74 71.14
CA ASP A 261 40.12 -38.31 72.43
C ASP A 261 39.86 -39.49 73.39
N GLY A 262 39.40 -40.62 72.85
CA GLY A 262 39.27 -41.88 73.60
C GLY A 262 40.62 -42.39 74.11
N PHE A 263 41.65 -42.42 73.26
CA PHE A 263 43.01 -42.80 73.65
C PHE A 263 43.59 -41.85 74.71
N ALA A 264 43.39 -40.54 74.55
CA ALA A 264 43.83 -39.53 75.51
C ALA A 264 43.19 -39.75 76.90
N ARG A 265 41.88 -40.05 76.94
CA ARG A 265 41.17 -40.40 78.19
C ARG A 265 41.70 -41.69 78.82
N ASN A 266 41.87 -42.76 78.04
CA ASN A 266 42.41 -44.03 78.53
C ASN A 266 43.82 -43.89 79.12
N LEU A 267 44.71 -43.12 78.45
CA LEU A 267 46.04 -42.83 78.96
C LEU A 267 45.99 -42.07 80.30
N LYS A 268 45.06 -41.11 80.43
CA LYS A 268 44.85 -40.36 81.68
C LYS A 268 44.37 -41.27 82.83
N ASP A 269 43.47 -42.20 82.55
CA ASP A 269 42.97 -43.16 83.55
C ASP A 269 43.99 -44.23 83.94
N LEU A 270 44.82 -44.69 82.99
CA LEU A 270 45.95 -45.58 83.28
C LEU A 270 46.97 -44.89 84.19
N ASN A 271 47.30 -43.64 83.89
CA ASN A 271 48.22 -42.84 84.68
C ASN A 271 47.67 -42.55 86.10
N ARG A 272 46.35 -42.32 86.24
CA ARG A 272 45.68 -42.23 87.54
C ARG A 272 45.78 -43.53 88.33
N ARG A 273 45.48 -44.67 87.70
CA ARG A 273 45.59 -46.00 88.35
C ARG A 273 47.00 -46.33 88.82
N ASN A 274 48.02 -45.93 88.05
CA ASN A 274 49.42 -46.16 88.42
C ASN A 274 49.89 -45.26 89.59
N ARG A 275 49.21 -44.13 89.85
CA ARG A 275 49.48 -43.27 91.03
C ARG A 275 48.78 -43.71 92.31
N SER A 276 47.79 -44.59 92.21
CA SER A 276 46.99 -45.08 93.36
C SER A 276 47.40 -46.48 93.85
N ARG A 277 48.46 -47.06 93.28
CA ARG A 277 49.15 -48.27 93.77
C ARG A 277 50.48 -47.85 94.40
#